data_AF-A0A955I2A2-F1
#
_entry.id   AF-A0A955I2A2-F1
#
_cell.length_a   1.000
_cell.length_b   1.000
_cell.length_c   1.000
_cell.angle_alpha   90.00
_cell.angle_beta   90.00
_cell.angle_gamma   90.00
#
_symmetry.space_group_name_H-M   'P 1'
#
loop_
_entity.id
_entity.type
_entity.pdbx_description
1 polymer ?
#
loop_
_entity_poly.entity_id
_entity_poly.type
_entity_poly.pdbx_seq_one_letter_code
_entity_poly.pdbx_strand_id
1 'polypeptide(L)'
;MKRRLILSSIVVLVIAASFLSTKKTVVAQVCSTTTNSGLWRDSHSFPRLAAVNAAYSSGDQTLGNYDALAAFDVVLSGSYLADWTGSSRLPTTNYAQYLHQKNPNIKLVPYFHAYALKDPSLLGAEETFPDMYAVSRAVQTANGVGGNGWWLVDDQNQPVSPWANFSQSWLRNQFLINWSFQDPTNRAMSFPNWMTQYVNSHILNKTYGANVPYWDGFWMEADTNTPHQLAGTSWDLDENHQLDNNEQTPRKGKVWMDREQAAGWNYLYAQLRSDALPRKIATGGELWSPGVNGIDSTPDSWSAANFASLIFLESPYFDPSCGGDEARYWSRSSCITEPPGGTARLWDFHMAQTVAFTSKYQENLMLFKPSDIEYIQSDNYLARFFAGGTAQAKYSRFMLGSAFLVNAYAQPAPGDGLPAKWCDECGVDPNGVATQQPVVANKSWMGCPLGEAKPVGGTNTFSQMVTQNRWKLSDFVWQREFANALLLVNPTATNKTVQLPSAGWKRIRGVADPEYNDGSVVGQSITIPAMDALFLIRTTAPTGIPDPSCSADPDINNDQSVNILDLTFVVSHFGTTGSSPYDITCDQIVDIRDFTKIISSMSF
;
A
#
# COMPACT_ATOMS: atom_id res chain seq x y z
N MET A 1 -35.33 36.96 -37.68
CA MET A 1 -34.89 35.64 -37.16
C MET A 1 -33.53 35.13 -37.67
N LYS A 2 -32.68 35.94 -38.34
CA LYS A 2 -31.36 35.49 -38.87
C LYS A 2 -30.13 35.86 -38.02
N ARG A 3 -30.31 36.40 -36.80
CA ARG A 3 -29.19 36.82 -35.93
C ARG A 3 -28.91 35.90 -34.73
N ARG A 4 -29.70 34.84 -34.50
CA ARG A 4 -29.52 33.90 -33.37
C ARG A 4 -28.73 32.63 -33.69
N LEU A 5 -28.50 32.30 -34.96
CA LEU A 5 -27.78 31.07 -35.36
C LEU A 5 -26.24 31.21 -35.44
N ILE A 6 -25.70 32.43 -35.37
CA ILE A 6 -24.25 32.66 -35.49
C ILE A 6 -23.53 32.58 -34.14
N LEU A 7 -24.24 32.79 -33.02
CA LEU A 7 -23.63 32.68 -31.67
C LEU A 7 -23.40 31.23 -31.21
N SER A 8 -24.25 30.28 -31.61
CA SER A 8 -24.10 28.87 -31.23
C SER A 8 -22.89 28.20 -31.91
N SER A 9 -22.60 28.53 -33.17
CA SER A 9 -21.45 27.97 -33.89
C SER A 9 -20.11 28.57 -33.46
N ILE A 10 -20.08 29.81 -32.96
CA ILE A 10 -18.85 30.47 -32.47
C ILE A 10 -18.46 29.96 -31.07
N VAL A 11 -19.43 29.64 -30.20
CA VAL A 11 -19.13 29.07 -28.87
C VAL A 11 -18.56 27.64 -28.99
N VAL A 12 -19.04 26.85 -29.95
CA VAL A 12 -18.50 25.50 -30.21
C VAL A 12 -17.09 25.56 -30.83
N LEU A 13 -16.81 26.55 -31.69
CA LEU A 13 -15.48 26.70 -32.31
C LEU A 13 -14.40 27.21 -31.34
N VAL A 14 -14.76 28.07 -30.37
CA VAL A 14 -13.82 28.62 -29.38
C VAL A 14 -13.40 27.56 -28.34
N ILE A 15 -14.28 26.60 -28.03
CA ILE A 15 -13.95 25.46 -27.16
C ILE A 15 -13.05 24.45 -27.90
N ALA A 16 -13.27 24.21 -29.20
CA ALA A 16 -12.42 23.32 -30.00
C ALA A 16 -11.01 23.87 -30.27
N ALA A 17 -10.87 25.18 -30.50
CA ALA A 17 -9.57 25.80 -30.81
C ALA A 17 -8.62 25.89 -29.61
N SER A 18 -9.13 25.83 -28.38
CA SER A 18 -8.33 25.94 -27.15
C SER A 18 -7.58 24.64 -26.77
N PHE A 19 -7.82 23.53 -27.48
CA PHE A 19 -7.25 22.21 -27.18
C PHE A 19 -6.28 21.65 -28.24
N LEU A 20 -6.04 22.37 -29.34
CA LEU A 20 -5.21 21.88 -30.47
C LEU A 20 -3.69 22.06 -30.32
N SER A 21 -3.20 22.36 -29.11
CA SER A 21 -1.76 22.34 -28.80
C SER A 21 -1.46 21.27 -27.75
N THR A 22 -1.39 20.01 -28.16
CA THR A 22 -0.81 18.95 -27.31
C THR A 22 0.24 18.17 -28.09
N LYS A 23 1.49 18.34 -27.67
CA LYS A 23 2.47 17.24 -27.67
C LYS A 23 1.77 16.03 -27.01
N LYS A 24 2.06 14.82 -27.48
CA LYS A 24 1.65 13.56 -26.82
C LYS A 24 2.18 13.53 -25.38
N THR A 25 1.45 14.16 -24.47
CA THR A 25 1.56 13.94 -23.04
C THR A 25 0.54 12.86 -22.75
N VAL A 26 0.99 11.71 -22.27
CA VAL A 26 0.11 10.69 -21.70
C VAL A 26 -0.60 11.36 -20.52
N VAL A 27 -1.84 11.79 -20.73
CA VAL A 27 -2.67 12.28 -19.62
C VAL A 27 -2.98 11.07 -18.77
N ALA A 28 -2.56 11.10 -17.51
CA ALA A 28 -2.90 10.06 -16.54
C ALA A 28 -4.43 9.92 -16.50
N GLN A 29 -4.93 8.78 -16.95
CA GLN A 29 -6.36 8.47 -16.90
C GLN A 29 -6.74 8.27 -15.43
N VAL A 30 -7.60 9.15 -14.91
CA VAL A 30 -8.16 9.02 -13.56
C VAL A 30 -9.16 7.86 -13.58
N CYS A 31 -8.86 6.78 -12.88
CA CYS A 31 -9.77 5.63 -12.80
C CYS A 31 -10.87 5.92 -11.78
N SER A 32 -11.86 6.70 -12.21
CA SER A 32 -13.09 6.95 -11.46
C SER A 32 -13.89 5.66 -11.38
N THR A 33 -13.88 5.00 -10.22
CA THR A 33 -14.93 4.05 -9.86
C THR A 33 -15.71 4.67 -8.72
N THR A 34 -16.84 5.30 -9.06
CA THR A 34 -17.87 5.87 -8.17
C THR A 34 -17.51 7.13 -7.36
N THR A 35 -18.55 7.89 -7.03
CA THR A 35 -18.66 9.28 -6.55
C THR A 35 -17.98 9.66 -5.23
N ASN A 36 -16.99 8.89 -4.75
CA ASN A 36 -16.39 9.10 -3.44
C ASN A 36 -14.97 9.67 -3.56
N SER A 37 -14.87 11.00 -3.45
CA SER A 37 -13.62 11.75 -3.39
C SER A 37 -12.86 11.41 -2.11
N GLY A 38 -11.79 10.64 -2.23
CA GLY A 38 -10.81 10.41 -1.17
C GLY A 38 -9.41 10.58 -1.77
N LEU A 39 -8.47 11.16 -1.01
CA LEU A 39 -7.09 11.48 -1.44
C LEU A 39 -6.30 10.35 -2.14
N TRP A 40 -6.79 9.13 -1.99
CA TRP A 40 -6.16 7.89 -2.43
C TRP A 40 -6.81 7.29 -3.68
N ARG A 41 -8.00 7.79 -4.04
CA ARG A 41 -8.81 7.25 -5.14
C ARG A 41 -8.81 8.09 -6.41
N ASP A 42 -8.36 9.34 -6.32
CA ASP A 42 -8.39 10.29 -7.44
C ASP A 42 -7.29 10.03 -8.50
N SER A 43 -6.43 9.02 -8.33
CA SER A 43 -5.34 8.68 -9.25
C SER A 43 -5.09 7.18 -9.33
N HIS A 44 -6.01 6.42 -9.91
CA HIS A 44 -6.02 4.96 -9.79
C HIS A 44 -5.42 4.18 -10.96
N SER A 45 -4.44 4.75 -11.65
CA SER A 45 -3.65 4.03 -12.65
C SER A 45 -2.61 3.10 -11.99
N PHE A 46 -2.27 2.00 -12.67
CA PHE A 46 -1.30 1.01 -12.19
C PHE A 46 0.02 1.07 -12.97
N PRO A 47 1.16 0.73 -12.34
CA PRO A 47 1.32 0.14 -11.01
C PRO A 47 1.15 1.12 -9.84
N ARG A 48 0.66 0.62 -8.69
CA ARG A 48 0.57 1.36 -7.42
C ARG A 48 1.77 1.06 -6.55
N LEU A 49 2.65 2.03 -6.38
CA LEU A 49 3.95 1.80 -5.77
C LEU A 49 4.15 2.67 -4.53
N ALA A 50 4.70 2.07 -3.48
CA ALA A 50 5.17 2.78 -2.31
C ALA A 50 6.67 2.57 -2.08
N ALA A 51 7.30 3.52 -1.39
CA ALA A 51 8.65 3.41 -0.90
C ALA A 51 8.70 3.74 0.59
N VAL A 52 9.69 3.19 1.27
CA VAL A 52 10.05 3.56 2.64
C VAL A 52 11.44 4.18 2.59
N ASN A 53 11.60 5.31 3.25
CA ASN A 53 12.85 6.02 3.44
C ASN A 53 12.97 6.37 4.92
N ALA A 54 13.34 5.39 5.73
CA ALA A 54 13.49 5.59 7.17
C ALA A 54 14.60 6.59 7.52
N ALA A 55 15.54 6.85 6.59
CA ALA A 55 16.46 7.99 6.58
C ALA A 55 17.43 8.11 7.77
N TYR A 56 17.84 7.00 8.37
CA TYR A 56 18.69 6.98 9.58
C TYR A 56 20.09 7.58 9.40
N SER A 57 20.50 7.92 8.17
CA SER A 57 21.78 8.55 7.90
C SER A 57 21.68 9.70 6.90
N SER A 58 22.65 10.63 6.98
CA SER A 58 22.80 11.71 6.01
C SER A 58 23.17 11.20 4.60
N GLY A 59 23.62 9.95 4.47
CA GLY A 59 23.90 9.30 3.19
C GLY A 59 22.63 9.00 2.38
N ASP A 60 21.49 8.89 3.04
CA ASP A 60 20.19 8.59 2.42
C ASP A 60 19.53 9.86 1.84
N GLN A 61 20.03 11.03 2.19
CA GLN A 61 19.45 12.33 1.84
C GLN A 61 20.16 12.96 0.63
N THR A 62 20.13 12.27 -0.52
CA THR A 62 20.73 12.76 -1.78
C THR A 62 19.66 13.11 -2.81
N LEU A 63 19.97 14.03 -3.73
CA LEU A 63 19.07 14.35 -4.87
C LEU A 63 18.74 13.11 -5.69
N GLY A 64 19.70 12.20 -5.90
CA GLY A 64 19.46 10.95 -6.61
C GLY A 64 18.44 10.06 -5.90
N ASN A 65 18.48 9.98 -4.56
CA ASN A 65 17.46 9.26 -3.80
C ASN A 65 16.10 9.97 -3.88
N TYR A 66 16.05 11.30 -3.79
CA TYR A 66 14.79 12.03 -3.90
C TYR A 66 14.17 11.92 -5.30
N ASP A 67 14.99 11.93 -6.35
CA ASP A 67 14.57 11.64 -7.72
C ASP A 67 13.94 10.26 -7.83
N ALA A 68 14.54 9.26 -7.17
CA ALA A 68 13.99 7.91 -7.14
C ALA A 68 12.66 7.84 -6.39
N LEU A 69 12.58 8.47 -5.22
CA LEU A 69 11.37 8.52 -4.38
C LEU A 69 10.20 9.24 -5.07
N ALA A 70 10.48 10.28 -5.88
CA ALA A 70 9.45 11.06 -6.56
C ALA A 70 8.58 10.22 -7.51
N ALA A 71 9.07 9.07 -7.99
CA ALA A 71 8.29 8.19 -8.87
C ALA A 71 7.23 7.35 -8.14
N PHE A 72 7.30 7.23 -6.82
CA PHE A 72 6.35 6.45 -6.02
C PHE A 72 5.07 7.25 -5.75
N ASP A 73 3.96 6.55 -5.47
CA ASP A 73 2.71 7.20 -5.08
C ASP A 73 2.75 7.60 -3.62
N VAL A 74 3.38 6.75 -2.81
CA VAL A 74 3.46 6.89 -1.36
C VAL A 74 4.91 6.77 -0.93
N VAL A 75 5.35 7.67 -0.08
CA VAL A 75 6.65 7.57 0.57
C VAL A 75 6.45 7.69 2.07
N LEU A 76 6.78 6.60 2.78
CA LEU A 76 6.90 6.60 4.23
C LEU A 76 8.31 7.11 4.57
N SER A 77 8.42 8.19 5.33
CA SER A 77 9.71 8.83 5.62
C SER A 77 9.82 9.23 7.08
N GLY A 78 11.04 9.21 7.64
CA GLY A 78 11.27 9.70 9.00
C GLY A 78 10.64 11.07 9.25
N SER A 79 9.85 11.21 10.31
CA SER A 79 9.10 12.45 10.61
C SER A 79 10.02 13.70 10.70
N TYR A 80 11.24 13.47 11.19
CA TYR A 80 12.28 14.47 11.38
C TYR A 80 12.84 15.06 10.07
N LEU A 81 12.58 14.44 8.90
CA LEU A 81 13.00 14.99 7.60
C LEU A 81 12.46 16.40 7.36
N ALA A 82 11.36 16.76 8.02
CA ALA A 82 10.78 18.08 7.89
C ALA A 82 11.60 19.19 8.56
N ASP A 83 12.46 18.86 9.52
CA ASP A 83 13.29 19.80 10.30
C ASP A 83 14.79 19.65 10.02
N TRP A 84 15.17 18.70 9.17
CA TRP A 84 16.57 18.41 8.93
C TRP A 84 17.25 19.56 8.18
N THR A 85 18.09 20.31 8.90
CA THR A 85 18.84 21.47 8.38
C THR A 85 20.36 21.28 8.38
N GLY A 86 20.85 20.18 8.96
CA GLY A 86 22.24 20.04 9.44
C GLY A 86 23.25 19.32 8.56
N SER A 87 23.11 19.22 7.23
CA SER A 87 24.15 18.58 6.40
C SER A 87 24.53 19.40 5.17
N SER A 88 25.84 19.57 4.96
CA SER A 88 26.44 20.17 3.76
C SER A 88 26.18 19.38 2.47
N ARG A 89 25.49 18.23 2.57
CA ARG A 89 25.08 17.36 1.46
C ARG A 89 23.58 17.48 1.14
N LEU A 90 22.82 18.21 1.95
CA LEU A 90 21.40 18.44 1.69
C LEU A 90 21.24 19.49 0.58
N PRO A 91 20.23 19.33 -0.30
CA PRO A 91 19.77 20.44 -1.10
C PRO A 91 19.36 21.58 -0.16
N THR A 92 19.60 22.82 -0.53
CA THR A 92 18.95 24.01 0.07
C THR A 92 17.42 24.02 -0.12
N THR A 93 16.85 22.92 -0.64
CA THR A 93 15.46 22.75 -1.02
C THR A 93 14.79 21.81 -0.03
N ASN A 94 13.65 22.23 0.50
CA ASN A 94 12.79 21.45 1.38
C ASN A 94 12.41 20.10 0.74
N TYR A 95 12.56 18.99 1.47
CA TYR A 95 12.32 17.62 0.96
C TYR A 95 10.91 17.43 0.38
N ALA A 96 9.87 17.81 1.12
CA ALA A 96 8.49 17.71 0.63
C ALA A 96 8.25 18.61 -0.59
N GLN A 97 8.78 19.83 -0.57
CA GLN A 97 8.70 20.74 -1.72
C GLN A 97 9.34 20.14 -2.97
N TYR A 98 10.52 19.53 -2.83
CA TYR A 98 11.25 18.92 -3.94
C TYR A 98 10.46 17.76 -4.56
N LEU A 99 9.93 16.86 -3.73
CA LEU A 99 9.15 15.72 -4.21
C LEU A 99 7.85 16.16 -4.88
N HIS A 100 7.09 17.09 -4.28
CA HIS A 100 5.86 17.60 -4.88
C HIS A 100 6.08 18.38 -6.18
N GLN A 101 7.24 19.01 -6.38
CA GLN A 101 7.58 19.64 -7.66
C GLN A 101 7.74 18.62 -8.80
N LYS A 102 8.21 17.41 -8.49
CA LYS A 102 8.43 16.34 -9.48
C LYS A 102 7.21 15.46 -9.67
N ASN A 103 6.49 15.19 -8.58
CA ASN A 103 5.27 14.43 -8.57
C ASN A 103 4.25 15.15 -7.67
N PRO A 104 3.41 16.04 -8.23
CA PRO A 104 2.40 16.77 -7.46
C PRO A 104 1.37 15.88 -6.76
N ASN A 105 1.28 14.61 -7.16
CA ASN A 105 0.31 13.65 -6.61
C ASN A 105 0.94 12.69 -5.58
N ILE A 106 2.25 12.80 -5.31
CA ILE A 106 2.90 11.97 -4.29
C ILE A 106 2.26 12.21 -2.92
N LYS A 107 2.29 11.18 -2.09
CA LYS A 107 1.82 11.22 -0.72
C LYS A 107 2.95 10.96 0.23
N LEU A 108 3.20 11.93 1.11
CA LEU A 108 4.29 11.87 2.07
C LEU A 108 3.72 11.54 3.44
N VAL A 109 4.25 10.49 4.06
CA VAL A 109 3.75 9.97 5.32
C VAL A 109 4.90 9.92 6.33
N PRO A 110 4.81 10.65 7.45
CA PRO A 110 5.80 10.62 8.50
C PRO A 110 5.73 9.27 9.21
N TYR A 111 6.91 8.72 9.43
CA TYR A 111 7.18 7.45 10.04
C TYR A 111 7.54 7.65 11.51
N PHE A 112 6.91 6.89 12.40
CA PHE A 112 7.20 6.78 13.83
C PHE A 112 7.36 5.32 14.23
N HIS A 113 8.08 5.04 15.30
CA HIS A 113 8.14 3.69 15.88
C HIS A 113 7.18 3.56 17.07
N ALA A 114 6.62 2.37 17.26
CA ALA A 114 5.81 2.04 18.43
C ALA A 114 6.60 1.98 19.75
N TYR A 115 7.93 1.93 19.65
CA TYR A 115 8.89 2.00 20.74
C TYR A 115 9.63 3.34 20.71
N ALA A 116 10.21 3.73 21.85
CA ALA A 116 11.01 4.95 21.96
C ALA A 116 12.43 4.65 22.42
N LEU A 117 13.36 5.54 22.04
CA LEU A 117 14.72 5.54 22.57
C LEU A 117 14.71 6.15 23.97
N LYS A 118 15.42 5.50 24.91
CA LYS A 118 15.68 6.08 26.24
C LYS A 118 16.76 7.17 26.17
N ASP A 119 17.71 7.05 25.26
CA ASP A 119 18.71 8.06 24.98
C ASP A 119 18.82 8.33 23.47
N PRO A 120 18.10 9.33 22.92
CA PRO A 120 18.11 9.63 21.50
C PRO A 120 19.46 10.20 21.01
N SER A 121 20.37 10.60 21.91
CA SER A 121 21.69 11.11 21.52
C SER A 121 22.58 10.06 20.87
N LEU A 122 22.24 8.77 21.04
CA LEU A 122 22.90 7.66 20.36
C LEU A 122 22.64 7.63 18.84
N LEU A 123 21.58 8.29 18.36
CA LEU A 123 21.32 8.46 16.92
C LEU A 123 21.98 9.72 16.36
N GLY A 124 22.03 10.80 17.15
CA GLY A 124 22.61 12.07 16.75
C GLY A 124 22.06 13.24 17.55
N ALA A 125 22.33 14.45 17.09
CA ALA A 125 21.93 15.67 17.78
C ALA A 125 20.42 15.97 17.64
N GLU A 126 19.85 16.69 18.60
CA GLU A 126 18.42 17.03 18.65
C GLU A 126 17.97 17.82 17.44
N GLU A 127 18.81 18.70 16.90
CA GLU A 127 18.50 19.47 15.70
C GLU A 127 18.35 18.59 14.45
N THR A 128 18.85 17.34 14.50
CA THR A 128 18.70 16.36 13.42
C THR A 128 17.50 15.46 13.63
N PHE A 129 17.18 15.10 14.87
CA PHE A 129 16.10 14.17 15.22
C PHE A 129 15.12 14.73 16.26
N PRO A 130 14.51 15.91 16.04
CA PRO A 130 13.77 16.63 17.08
C PRO A 130 12.57 15.85 17.60
N ASP A 131 11.89 15.10 16.73
CA ASP A 131 10.71 14.31 17.12
C ASP A 131 11.09 13.14 18.05
N MET A 132 12.24 12.48 17.80
CA MET A 132 12.74 11.40 18.66
C MET A 132 13.07 11.93 20.06
N TYR A 133 13.65 13.12 20.15
CA TYR A 133 13.91 13.80 21.41
C TYR A 133 12.62 14.22 22.13
N ALA A 134 11.63 14.73 21.40
CA ALA A 134 10.33 15.10 21.96
C ALA A 134 9.61 13.88 22.58
N VAL A 135 9.54 12.77 21.83
CA VAL A 135 8.96 11.50 22.32
C VAL A 135 9.74 10.98 23.52
N SER A 136 11.08 10.90 23.43
CA SER A 136 11.93 10.44 24.53
C SER A 136 11.71 11.24 25.81
N ARG A 137 11.64 12.57 25.73
CA ARG A 137 11.36 13.43 26.88
C ARG A 137 9.97 13.19 27.44
N ALA A 138 8.95 13.13 26.58
CA ALA A 138 7.58 12.92 27.02
C ALA A 138 7.45 11.61 27.81
N VAL A 139 7.99 10.52 27.25
CA VAL A 139 7.94 9.20 27.90
C VAL A 139 8.71 9.22 29.22
N GLN A 140 9.86 9.91 29.33
CA GLN A 140 10.63 10.00 30.59
C GLN A 140 10.02 10.94 31.64
N THR A 141 9.36 12.00 31.20
CA THR A 141 8.92 13.11 32.07
C THR A 141 7.43 13.13 32.36
N ALA A 142 6.66 12.14 31.87
CA ALA A 142 5.25 11.96 32.19
C ALA A 142 4.95 12.04 33.71
N ASN A 143 5.93 11.68 34.57
CA ASN A 143 5.82 11.77 36.02
C ASN A 143 6.25 13.11 36.65
N GLY A 144 6.80 14.07 35.91
CA GLY A 144 7.35 15.32 36.46
C GLY A 144 8.56 15.16 37.40
N VAL A 145 8.79 14.00 38.03
CA VAL A 145 9.97 13.66 38.84
C VAL A 145 10.13 12.12 38.97
N GLY A 146 11.06 11.51 38.22
CA GLY A 146 11.75 10.26 38.62
C GLY A 146 10.98 8.92 38.73
N GLY A 147 9.91 8.68 37.97
CA GLY A 147 9.25 7.35 37.88
C GLY A 147 9.36 6.75 36.47
N ASN A 148 8.92 5.51 36.28
CA ASN A 148 8.97 4.75 35.01
C ASN A 148 8.07 5.30 33.89
N GLY A 149 7.85 6.61 33.81
CA GLY A 149 7.33 7.26 32.62
C GLY A 149 6.02 6.70 32.07
N TRP A 150 5.85 6.80 30.76
CA TRP A 150 4.89 6.00 29.98
C TRP A 150 5.57 4.76 29.38
N TRP A 151 6.60 4.21 30.04
CA TRP A 151 7.21 2.97 29.57
C TRP A 151 6.29 1.80 29.87
N LEU A 152 6.26 0.82 28.97
CA LEU A 152 5.72 -0.49 29.30
C LEU A 152 6.75 -1.21 30.17
N VAL A 153 6.33 -1.73 31.32
CA VAL A 153 7.23 -2.29 32.34
C VAL A 153 6.96 -3.78 32.57
N ASP A 154 7.99 -4.51 33.00
CA ASP A 154 7.87 -5.89 33.47
C ASP A 154 7.36 -5.98 34.92
N ASP A 155 7.20 -7.20 35.44
CA ASP A 155 6.76 -7.47 36.82
C ASP A 155 7.77 -7.00 37.90
N GLN A 156 8.99 -6.64 37.50
CA GLN A 156 9.99 -5.97 38.34
C GLN A 156 9.97 -4.43 38.19
N ASN A 157 8.94 -3.90 37.50
CA ASN A 157 8.77 -2.48 37.23
C ASN A 157 10.00 -1.90 36.48
N GLN A 158 10.56 -2.63 35.52
CA GLN A 158 11.61 -2.16 34.63
C GLN A 158 11.07 -1.98 33.20
N PRO A 159 11.46 -0.91 32.48
CA PRO A 159 11.09 -0.74 31.08
C PRO A 159 11.50 -1.94 30.21
N VAL A 160 10.57 -2.44 29.41
CA VAL A 160 10.80 -3.59 28.52
C VAL A 160 11.56 -3.14 27.27
N SER A 161 12.77 -3.68 27.07
CA SER A 161 13.54 -3.45 25.84
C SER A 161 13.40 -4.62 24.87
N PRO A 162 12.86 -4.39 23.65
CA PRO A 162 12.71 -5.45 22.67
C PRO A 162 14.04 -5.97 22.12
N TRP A 163 15.08 -5.15 22.16
CA TRP A 163 16.37 -5.47 21.54
C TRP A 163 17.50 -5.60 22.55
N ALA A 164 17.19 -5.94 23.80
CA ALA A 164 18.15 -6.01 24.91
C ALA A 164 19.40 -6.88 24.60
N ASN A 165 19.23 -7.90 23.76
CA ASN A 165 20.28 -8.87 23.40
C ASN A 165 21.10 -8.49 22.15
N PHE A 166 20.80 -7.39 21.47
CA PHE A 166 21.51 -6.98 20.26
C PHE A 166 22.89 -6.41 20.60
N SER A 167 23.88 -6.63 19.72
CA SER A 167 25.26 -6.14 19.93
C SER A 167 25.37 -4.63 19.72
N GLN A 168 24.49 -4.04 18.90
CA GLN A 168 24.43 -2.61 18.63
C GLN A 168 23.82 -1.87 19.83
N SER A 169 24.53 -0.85 20.33
CA SER A 169 24.12 -0.07 21.51
C SER A 169 22.82 0.70 21.31
N TRP A 170 22.58 1.23 20.11
CA TRP A 170 21.38 2.00 19.80
C TRP A 170 20.13 1.12 19.73
N LEU A 171 20.25 -0.16 19.34
CA LEU A 171 19.14 -1.12 19.38
C LEU A 171 18.74 -1.42 20.82
N ARG A 172 19.71 -1.76 21.69
CA ARG A 172 19.45 -2.02 23.14
C ARG A 172 18.84 -0.83 23.89
N ASN A 173 18.89 0.37 23.30
CA ASN A 173 18.39 1.60 23.90
C ASN A 173 16.93 1.90 23.54
N GLN A 174 16.28 1.04 22.76
CA GLN A 174 14.85 1.15 22.44
C GLN A 174 14.05 0.38 23.47
N PHE A 175 12.90 0.94 23.85
CA PHE A 175 12.00 0.40 24.88
C PHE A 175 10.54 0.56 24.46
N LEU A 176 9.72 -0.39 24.87
CA LEU A 176 8.29 -0.39 24.61
C LEU A 176 7.60 0.74 25.38
N ILE A 177 6.65 1.39 24.72
CA ILE A 177 5.83 2.44 25.32
C ILE A 177 4.50 1.84 25.73
N ASN A 178 3.94 2.29 26.85
CA ASN A 178 2.60 1.94 27.28
C ASN A 178 1.59 2.77 26.48
N TRP A 179 0.94 2.12 25.51
CA TRP A 179 -0.12 2.68 24.67
C TRP A 179 -1.51 2.48 25.27
N SER A 180 -1.65 1.96 26.49
CA SER A 180 -2.95 1.90 27.14
C SER A 180 -3.53 3.30 27.40
N PHE A 181 -4.83 3.33 27.67
CA PHE A 181 -5.49 4.55 28.14
C PHE A 181 -5.31 4.79 29.64
N GLN A 182 -4.76 3.81 30.35
CA GLN A 182 -4.45 4.00 31.75
C GLN A 182 -3.30 5.00 31.83
N ASP A 183 -3.58 6.16 32.40
CA ASP A 183 -2.53 7.04 32.84
C ASP A 183 -1.89 6.37 34.06
N PRO A 184 -0.61 5.98 34.02
CA PRO A 184 0.06 5.32 35.15
C PRO A 184 0.11 6.22 36.40
N THR A 185 -0.36 7.46 36.30
CA THR A 185 -0.31 8.48 37.35
C THR A 185 -1.65 9.15 37.66
N ASN A 186 -2.76 8.78 37.00
CA ASN A 186 -4.10 9.36 37.23
C ASN A 186 -4.15 10.91 37.10
N ARG A 187 -3.35 11.50 36.20
CA ARG A 187 -3.22 12.94 35.92
C ARG A 187 -3.94 13.40 34.64
N ALA A 188 -4.87 12.59 34.14
CA ALA A 188 -5.79 12.87 33.03
C ALA A 188 -5.15 12.99 31.63
N MET A 189 -3.91 12.52 31.42
CA MET A 189 -3.31 12.46 30.08
C MET A 189 -2.57 11.13 29.85
N SER A 190 -3.11 10.30 28.95
CA SER A 190 -2.46 9.07 28.47
C SER A 190 -1.47 9.36 27.34
N PHE A 191 -0.52 8.45 27.08
CA PHE A 191 0.40 8.59 25.96
C PHE A 191 -0.32 8.69 24.59
N PRO A 192 -1.34 7.87 24.26
CA PRO A 192 -2.10 8.05 23.03
C PRO A 192 -2.69 9.46 22.86
N ASN A 193 -3.13 10.09 23.95
CA ASN A 193 -3.67 11.45 23.93
C ASN A 193 -2.56 12.48 23.68
N TRP A 194 -1.45 12.39 24.42
CA TRP A 194 -0.29 13.24 24.18
C TRP A 194 0.23 13.12 22.74
N MET A 195 0.38 11.89 22.24
CA MET A 195 0.87 11.62 20.88
C MET A 195 -0.08 12.20 19.83
N THR A 196 -1.39 12.04 20.01
CA THR A 196 -2.40 12.66 19.14
C THR A 196 -2.22 14.18 19.08
N GLN A 197 -2.10 14.83 20.24
CA GLN A 197 -1.92 16.28 20.31
C GLN A 197 -0.61 16.72 19.66
N TYR A 198 0.49 16.01 19.93
CA TYR A 198 1.81 16.30 19.38
C TYR A 198 1.81 16.16 17.85
N VAL A 199 1.35 15.02 17.33
CA VAL A 199 1.27 14.75 15.90
C VAL A 199 0.42 15.80 15.19
N ASN A 200 -0.75 16.14 15.72
CA ASN A 200 -1.57 17.17 15.09
C ASN A 200 -0.90 18.54 15.09
N SER A 201 -0.37 18.98 16.22
CA SER A 201 0.14 20.35 16.37
C SER A 201 1.52 20.58 15.74
N HIS A 202 2.39 19.57 15.72
CA HIS A 202 3.79 19.72 15.31
C HIS A 202 4.13 19.01 14.00
N ILE A 203 3.45 17.90 13.68
CA ILE A 203 3.72 17.12 12.47
C ILE A 203 2.72 17.47 11.37
N LEU A 204 1.43 17.21 11.57
CA LEU A 204 0.43 17.31 10.51
C LEU A 204 -0.04 18.74 10.21
N ASN A 205 0.19 19.68 11.12
CA ASN A 205 0.00 21.11 10.86
C ASN A 205 1.20 21.77 10.18
N LYS A 206 2.28 21.00 9.95
CA LYS A 206 3.47 21.53 9.33
C LYS A 206 3.24 21.80 7.85
N THR A 207 3.71 22.94 7.38
CA THR A 207 3.58 23.35 5.98
C THR A 207 4.93 23.71 5.39
N TYR A 208 5.08 23.55 4.07
CA TYR A 208 6.15 24.20 3.31
C TYR A 208 5.54 25.25 2.37
N GLY A 209 6.16 26.43 2.29
CA GLY A 209 5.59 27.55 1.54
C GLY A 209 4.25 28.05 2.09
N ALA A 210 3.46 28.71 1.26
CA ALA A 210 2.18 29.29 1.66
C ALA A 210 1.09 28.21 1.76
N ASN A 211 0.94 27.62 2.95
CA ASN A 211 -0.15 26.71 3.34
C ASN A 211 -0.19 25.36 2.63
N VAL A 212 0.92 24.87 2.06
CA VAL A 212 0.96 23.50 1.52
C VAL A 212 1.37 22.55 2.63
N PRO A 213 0.53 21.56 3.01
CA PRO A 213 0.88 20.58 4.04
C PRO A 213 2.17 19.84 3.68
N TYR A 214 3.03 19.65 4.68
CA TYR A 214 4.26 18.86 4.51
C TYR A 214 3.96 17.37 4.40
N TRP A 215 2.99 16.92 5.18
CA TRP A 215 2.62 15.51 5.33
C TRP A 215 1.16 15.29 4.94
N ASP A 216 0.88 14.20 4.26
CA ASP A 216 -0.47 13.75 3.86
C ASP A 216 -1.09 12.78 4.88
N GLY A 217 -0.32 12.30 5.85
CA GLY A 217 -0.79 11.26 6.77
C GLY A 217 0.12 11.02 7.96
N PHE A 218 -0.01 9.84 8.57
CA PHE A 218 0.74 9.39 9.72
C PHE A 218 0.95 7.88 9.67
N TRP A 219 2.16 7.41 9.97
CA TRP A 219 2.49 6.00 10.03
C TRP A 219 3.29 5.59 11.25
N MET A 220 2.92 4.45 11.81
CA MET A 220 3.50 3.85 13.00
C MET A 220 4.05 2.46 12.67
N GLU A 221 5.35 2.25 12.87
CA GLU A 221 5.99 0.94 12.74
C GLU A 221 5.69 0.07 13.94
N ALA A 222 5.46 -1.21 13.65
CA ALA A 222 5.45 -2.30 14.61
C ALA A 222 4.47 -2.09 15.79
N ASP A 223 3.44 -1.25 15.60
CA ASP A 223 2.31 -1.10 16.53
C ASP A 223 1.74 -2.48 16.85
N THR A 224 1.58 -3.35 15.85
CA THR A 224 1.06 -4.70 16.03
C THR A 224 2.12 -5.76 16.34
N ASN A 225 3.36 -5.62 15.86
CA ASN A 225 4.35 -6.70 15.91
C ASN A 225 5.30 -6.68 17.12
N THR A 226 5.61 -5.51 17.69
CA THR A 226 6.68 -5.46 18.71
C THR A 226 6.37 -6.28 19.97
N PRO A 227 5.12 -6.34 20.49
CA PRO A 227 4.83 -7.22 21.63
C PRO A 227 5.02 -8.71 21.33
N HIS A 228 4.75 -9.14 20.08
CA HIS A 228 4.65 -10.57 19.73
C HIS A 228 5.97 -11.23 19.34
N GLN A 229 6.97 -10.46 18.89
CA GLN A 229 8.24 -11.00 18.39
C GLN A 229 9.20 -11.46 19.51
N LEU A 230 8.80 -11.32 20.77
CA LEU A 230 9.74 -11.28 21.87
C LEU A 230 9.27 -12.11 23.06
N ALA A 231 10.22 -12.83 23.67
CA ALA A 231 10.02 -13.54 24.92
C ALA A 231 10.90 -12.93 26.00
N GLY A 232 10.26 -12.36 27.02
CA GLY A 232 10.83 -12.25 28.35
C GLY A 232 10.11 -13.20 29.30
N THR A 233 10.86 -13.80 30.22
CA THR A 233 10.29 -14.67 31.27
C THR A 233 9.52 -13.89 32.34
N SER A 234 9.56 -12.55 32.28
CA SER A 234 9.09 -11.59 33.29
C SER A 234 7.99 -10.65 32.75
N TRP A 235 7.46 -10.91 31.55
CA TRP A 235 6.57 -9.97 30.89
C TRP A 235 5.10 -10.19 31.27
N ASP A 236 4.44 -9.10 31.62
CA ASP A 236 3.03 -8.97 31.99
C ASP A 236 2.49 -7.73 31.23
N LEU A 237 2.38 -7.83 29.90
CA LEU A 237 2.08 -6.67 29.06
C LEU A 237 0.62 -6.23 29.12
N ASP A 238 -0.27 -7.07 29.66
CA ASP A 238 -1.64 -6.70 29.98
C ASP A 238 -1.83 -6.25 31.44
N GLU A 239 -0.72 -6.08 32.17
CA GLU A 239 -0.64 -5.52 33.52
C GLU A 239 -1.56 -6.22 34.54
N ASN A 240 -1.81 -7.51 34.37
CA ASN A 240 -2.75 -8.28 35.19
C ASN A 240 -2.09 -9.03 36.36
N HIS A 241 -0.78 -8.84 36.56
CA HIS A 241 0.08 -9.49 37.53
C HIS A 241 0.27 -11.00 37.31
N GLN A 242 0.05 -11.46 36.08
CA GLN A 242 0.40 -12.79 35.60
C GLN A 242 1.33 -12.64 34.40
N LEU A 243 2.34 -13.50 34.34
CA LEU A 243 3.23 -13.51 33.20
C LEU A 243 2.44 -13.97 31.97
N ASP A 244 2.49 -13.20 30.87
CA ASP A 244 1.75 -13.48 29.62
C ASP A 244 2.02 -14.90 29.10
N ASN A 245 3.25 -15.39 29.29
CA ASN A 245 3.68 -16.74 28.89
C ASN A 245 3.11 -17.87 29.77
N ASN A 246 2.60 -17.55 30.97
CA ASN A 246 2.08 -18.49 31.95
C ASN A 246 0.56 -18.44 32.09
N GLU A 247 -0.12 -17.52 31.40
CA GLU A 247 -1.57 -17.43 31.40
C GLU A 247 -2.24 -18.62 30.71
N GLN A 248 -2.99 -19.41 31.49
CA GLN A 248 -3.57 -20.66 31.01
C GLN A 248 -4.99 -20.54 30.47
N THR A 249 -5.73 -19.44 30.69
CA THR A 249 -7.15 -19.38 30.29
C THR A 249 -7.64 -17.96 29.92
N PRO A 250 -7.91 -17.70 28.62
CA PRO A 250 -7.58 -18.55 27.48
C PRO A 250 -6.05 -18.75 27.43
N ARG A 251 -5.56 -19.91 26.99
CA ARG A 251 -4.11 -20.16 26.85
C ARG A 251 -3.54 -19.12 25.88
N LYS A 252 -3.02 -18.01 26.40
CA LYS A 252 -2.43 -16.95 25.58
C LYS A 252 -1.10 -17.43 25.02
N GLY A 253 -0.30 -18.10 25.86
CA GLY A 253 0.98 -18.75 25.53
C GLY A 253 2.10 -17.78 25.12
N LYS A 254 1.76 -16.62 24.57
CA LYS A 254 2.66 -15.57 24.09
C LYS A 254 2.27 -14.26 24.75
N VAL A 255 3.10 -13.26 24.55
CA VAL A 255 2.83 -11.87 24.85
C VAL A 255 1.77 -11.35 23.86
N TRP A 256 0.62 -10.90 24.36
CA TRP A 256 -0.45 -10.35 23.51
C TRP A 256 -0.42 -8.83 23.61
N MET A 257 -0.74 -8.15 22.51
CA MET A 257 -1.27 -6.81 22.67
C MET A 257 -2.62 -6.97 23.36
N ASP A 258 -2.72 -6.48 24.58
CA ASP A 258 -3.99 -6.54 25.29
C ASP A 258 -5.01 -5.58 24.66
N ARG A 259 -6.26 -5.69 25.12
CA ARG A 259 -7.33 -4.83 24.62
C ARG A 259 -7.05 -3.35 24.89
N GLU A 260 -6.29 -3.01 25.92
CA GLU A 260 -6.07 -1.64 26.36
C GLU A 260 -5.01 -0.92 25.51
N GLN A 261 -3.88 -1.58 25.21
CA GLN A 261 -2.89 -1.17 24.22
C GLN A 261 -3.57 -0.96 22.87
N ALA A 262 -4.33 -1.97 22.40
CA ALA A 262 -5.08 -1.87 21.14
C ALA A 262 -6.08 -0.72 21.15
N ALA A 263 -6.74 -0.47 22.27
CA ALA A 263 -7.69 0.64 22.41
C ALA A 263 -6.99 2.00 22.28
N GLY A 264 -5.81 2.19 22.87
CA GLY A 264 -5.08 3.45 22.72
C GLY A 264 -4.50 3.67 21.32
N TRP A 265 -4.06 2.62 20.64
CA TRP A 265 -3.73 2.68 19.21
C TRP A 265 -4.92 3.12 18.36
N ASN A 266 -6.05 2.42 18.53
CA ASN A 266 -7.29 2.75 17.84
C ASN A 266 -7.74 4.19 18.13
N TYR A 267 -7.52 4.69 19.34
CA TYR A 267 -7.81 6.07 19.68
C TYR A 267 -6.95 7.05 18.92
N LEU A 268 -5.62 6.85 18.90
CA LEU A 268 -4.71 7.69 18.12
C LEU A 268 -5.21 7.74 16.65
N TYR A 269 -5.45 6.59 16.04
CA TYR A 269 -5.91 6.53 14.65
C TYR A 269 -7.28 7.17 14.46
N ALA A 270 -8.23 6.93 15.37
CA ALA A 270 -9.56 7.53 15.30
C ALA A 270 -9.50 9.04 15.43
N GLN A 271 -8.68 9.58 16.33
CA GLN A 271 -8.51 11.03 16.51
C GLN A 271 -7.85 11.69 15.30
N LEU A 272 -6.72 11.12 14.83
CA LEU A 272 -6.03 11.63 13.64
C LEU A 272 -6.91 11.58 12.39
N ARG A 273 -7.87 10.65 12.34
CA ARG A 273 -8.90 10.57 11.29
C ARG A 273 -10.07 11.54 11.52
N SER A 274 -10.47 11.79 12.77
CA SER A 274 -11.67 12.57 13.12
C SER A 274 -11.46 14.08 13.11
N ASP A 275 -10.22 14.55 13.27
CA ASP A 275 -9.94 15.98 13.20
C ASP A 275 -10.32 16.54 11.82
N ALA A 276 -10.85 17.77 11.81
CA ALA A 276 -11.63 18.44 10.75
C ALA A 276 -10.97 18.63 9.35
N LEU A 277 -9.95 17.83 9.01
CA LEU A 277 -9.33 17.75 7.71
C LEU A 277 -9.65 16.37 7.11
N PRO A 278 -10.67 16.25 6.23
CA PRO A 278 -11.03 15.00 5.56
C PRO A 278 -9.94 14.64 4.53
N ARG A 279 -8.74 14.26 5.01
CA ARG A 279 -7.50 14.21 4.19
C ARG A 279 -6.27 13.62 4.91
N LYS A 280 -6.35 13.04 6.10
CA LYS A 280 -5.15 12.51 6.79
C LYS A 280 -5.17 10.98 6.82
N ILE A 281 -4.08 10.36 6.38
CA ILE A 281 -3.86 8.92 6.57
C ILE A 281 -3.58 8.65 8.04
N ALA A 282 -4.21 7.62 8.60
CA ALA A 282 -3.84 7.04 9.88
C ALA A 282 -3.55 5.56 9.66
N THR A 283 -2.33 5.13 9.96
CA THR A 283 -1.90 3.77 9.61
C THR A 283 -1.34 2.97 10.77
N GLY A 284 -1.71 1.70 10.78
CA GLY A 284 -1.06 0.65 11.53
C GLY A 284 -0.01 -0.05 10.67
N GLY A 285 1.14 -0.34 11.26
CA GLY A 285 2.17 -1.16 10.66
C GLY A 285 1.83 -2.65 10.78
N GLU A 286 2.23 -3.40 9.77
CA GLU A 286 2.53 -4.85 9.85
C GLU A 286 1.36 -5.78 10.26
N LEU A 287 0.32 -5.73 9.44
CA LEU A 287 -0.97 -6.42 9.46
C LEU A 287 -1.00 -7.97 9.55
N TRP A 288 0.01 -8.66 10.05
CA TRP A 288 -0.06 -10.12 10.13
C TRP A 288 -0.36 -10.67 11.53
N SER A 289 -0.23 -9.85 12.59
CA SER A 289 -0.45 -10.28 13.97
C SER A 289 -1.92 -10.53 14.29
N PRO A 290 -2.41 -11.79 14.29
CA PRO A 290 -3.84 -12.06 14.34
C PRO A 290 -4.50 -11.46 15.59
N GLY A 291 -5.76 -11.04 15.43
CA GLY A 291 -6.53 -10.47 16.54
C GLY A 291 -6.71 -11.44 17.71
N VAL A 292 -7.21 -10.92 18.83
CA VAL A 292 -7.41 -11.67 20.08
C VAL A 292 -8.24 -12.96 19.94
N ASN A 293 -8.97 -13.13 18.84
CA ASN A 293 -9.80 -14.30 18.58
C ASN A 293 -9.11 -15.36 17.70
N GLY A 294 -7.81 -15.21 17.41
CA GLY A 294 -7.00 -16.19 16.67
C GLY A 294 -6.69 -15.80 15.22
N ILE A 295 -5.98 -16.69 14.51
CA ILE A 295 -5.39 -16.47 13.17
C ILE A 295 -6.37 -15.90 12.13
N ASP A 296 -7.65 -16.18 12.33
CA ASP A 296 -8.72 -15.82 11.41
C ASP A 296 -9.34 -14.46 11.68
N SER A 297 -8.98 -13.80 12.79
CA SER A 297 -9.51 -12.51 13.20
C SER A 297 -8.60 -11.37 12.76
N THR A 298 -9.23 -10.29 12.29
CA THR A 298 -8.50 -9.05 12.02
C THR A 298 -7.88 -8.54 13.32
N PRO A 299 -6.63 -8.08 13.31
CA PRO A 299 -5.97 -7.49 14.47
C PRO A 299 -6.76 -6.32 15.06
N ASP A 300 -6.68 -6.19 16.38
CA ASP A 300 -7.57 -5.30 17.13
C ASP A 300 -7.25 -3.82 16.90
N SER A 301 -5.99 -3.45 16.59
CA SER A 301 -5.59 -2.07 16.26
C SER A 301 -6.13 -1.56 14.92
N TRP A 302 -6.81 -2.40 14.13
CA TRP A 302 -7.27 -2.04 12.78
C TRP A 302 -8.63 -1.36 12.74
N SER A 303 -9.35 -1.25 13.86
CA SER A 303 -10.71 -0.74 13.82
C SER A 303 -10.80 0.71 13.35
N ALA A 304 -9.72 1.48 13.53
CA ALA A 304 -9.66 2.90 13.20
C ALA A 304 -8.68 3.28 12.08
N ALA A 305 -7.73 2.41 11.70
CA ALA A 305 -6.76 2.67 10.63
C ALA A 305 -7.39 2.62 9.22
N ASN A 306 -6.88 3.43 8.29
CA ASN A 306 -7.36 3.52 6.90
C ASN A 306 -6.30 3.20 5.82
N PHE A 307 -5.04 3.04 6.21
CA PHE A 307 -4.01 2.47 5.37
C PHE A 307 -3.11 1.64 6.26
N ALA A 308 -2.60 0.51 5.77
CA ALA A 308 -1.77 -0.33 6.60
C ALA A 308 -0.85 -1.21 5.75
N SER A 309 0.21 -1.73 6.37
CA SER A 309 1.26 -2.47 5.67
C SER A 309 1.33 -3.92 6.11
N LEU A 310 1.77 -4.82 5.23
CA LEU A 310 1.93 -6.23 5.52
C LEU A 310 3.28 -6.71 4.98
N ILE A 311 4.06 -7.45 5.76
CA ILE A 311 5.28 -8.08 5.26
C ILE A 311 4.88 -9.36 4.53
N PHE A 312 5.03 -9.34 3.20
CA PHE A 312 4.51 -10.37 2.30
C PHE A 312 5.68 -11.05 1.59
N LEU A 313 5.96 -12.34 1.64
CA LEU A 313 5.26 -13.44 2.31
C LEU A 313 6.04 -13.81 3.57
N GLU A 314 5.50 -13.46 4.73
CA GLU A 314 6.06 -13.90 6.01
C GLU A 314 5.12 -14.90 6.70
N SER A 315 5.65 -15.68 7.63
CA SER A 315 4.84 -16.57 8.43
C SER A 315 3.98 -15.81 9.46
N PRO A 316 2.71 -16.22 9.68
CA PRO A 316 1.76 -15.46 10.47
C PRO A 316 1.86 -15.66 11.99
N TYR A 317 2.85 -16.39 12.51
CA TYR A 317 2.84 -16.81 13.92
C TYR A 317 4.20 -16.96 14.61
N PHE A 318 4.16 -16.71 15.93
CA PHE A 318 5.15 -17.10 16.94
C PHE A 318 4.48 -18.10 17.92
N ASP A 319 4.88 -19.38 17.87
CA ASP A 319 4.40 -20.50 18.73
C ASP A 319 5.28 -20.70 19.95
N PRO A 320 4.73 -20.48 21.14
CA PRO A 320 5.43 -20.64 22.42
C PRO A 320 5.41 -22.08 22.95
N SER A 321 4.65 -23.00 22.36
CA SER A 321 4.59 -24.42 22.79
C SER A 321 5.75 -25.27 22.27
N CYS A 322 6.55 -24.73 21.36
CA CYS A 322 7.68 -25.42 20.77
C CYS A 322 8.96 -25.16 21.58
N GLY A 323 9.21 -26.03 22.56
CA GLY A 323 10.53 -26.14 23.17
C GLY A 323 11.54 -26.71 22.16
N GLY A 324 12.52 -25.91 21.75
CA GLY A 324 13.66 -26.35 20.94
C GLY A 324 14.81 -25.35 20.94
N ASP A 325 16.04 -25.85 21.06
CA ASP A 325 17.30 -25.10 21.25
C ASP A 325 17.87 -24.39 19.98
N GLU A 326 17.12 -24.28 18.88
CA GLU A 326 17.68 -23.73 17.63
C GLU A 326 17.59 -22.20 17.57
N ALA A 327 18.60 -21.57 18.18
CA ALA A 327 18.80 -20.13 18.22
C ALA A 327 19.33 -19.57 16.88
N ARG A 328 18.51 -18.80 16.17
CA ARG A 328 18.99 -17.74 15.24
C ARG A 328 18.16 -16.48 15.34
N TYR A 329 18.81 -15.40 15.76
CA TYR A 329 18.58 -13.94 15.64
C TYR A 329 17.17 -13.32 15.71
N TRP A 330 16.09 -14.07 15.47
CA TRP A 330 14.67 -13.69 15.53
C TRP A 330 13.78 -14.76 16.20
N SER A 331 14.36 -15.83 16.76
CA SER A 331 13.66 -17.11 17.05
C SER A 331 13.77 -17.67 18.47
N ARG A 332 14.14 -16.88 19.50
CA ARG A 332 14.32 -17.46 20.85
C ARG A 332 13.02 -17.94 21.55
N SER A 333 11.87 -17.93 20.88
CA SER A 333 10.63 -18.53 21.40
C SER A 333 9.53 -18.73 20.35
N SER A 334 9.88 -18.91 19.08
CA SER A 334 8.86 -19.03 18.03
C SER A 334 9.12 -20.16 17.08
N CYS A 335 8.27 -21.18 17.16
CA CYS A 335 7.97 -21.93 15.96
C CYS A 335 6.81 -21.26 15.22
N ILE A 336 6.89 -21.27 13.90
CA ILE A 336 5.80 -20.82 13.05
C ILE A 336 4.67 -21.85 13.18
N THR A 337 3.46 -21.49 13.65
CA THR A 337 2.28 -22.26 13.25
C THR A 337 1.88 -21.77 11.87
N GLU A 338 2.09 -22.67 10.92
CA GLU A 338 1.66 -22.46 9.56
C GLU A 338 0.12 -22.28 9.53
N PRO A 339 -0.43 -21.49 8.58
CA PRO A 339 -1.88 -21.42 8.42
C PRO A 339 -2.47 -22.82 8.17
N PRO A 340 -3.80 -23.02 8.34
CA PRO A 340 -4.45 -24.28 7.96
C PRO A 340 -4.01 -24.75 6.57
N GLY A 341 -3.38 -25.93 6.50
CA GLY A 341 -2.80 -26.47 5.25
C GLY A 341 -1.31 -26.14 5.02
N GLY A 342 -0.65 -25.55 6.00
CA GLY A 342 0.79 -25.42 6.08
C GLY A 342 1.37 -24.19 5.38
N THR A 343 2.71 -24.11 5.28
CA THR A 343 3.45 -23.05 4.57
C THR A 343 2.98 -22.87 3.13
N ALA A 344 2.44 -23.93 2.54
CA ALA A 344 1.80 -23.91 1.21
C ALA A 344 0.57 -22.98 1.10
N ARG A 345 0.00 -22.55 2.23
CA ARG A 345 -1.18 -21.68 2.33
C ARG A 345 -0.87 -20.28 2.88
N LEU A 346 0.41 -19.90 2.98
CA LEU A 346 0.81 -18.55 3.40
C LEU A 346 0.23 -17.46 2.50
N TRP A 347 0.24 -17.69 1.19
CA TRP A 347 -0.35 -16.75 0.24
C TRP A 347 -1.85 -16.56 0.48
N ASP A 348 -2.57 -17.67 0.71
CA ASP A 348 -4.01 -17.66 0.99
C ASP A 348 -4.35 -16.81 2.22
N PHE A 349 -3.58 -17.00 3.29
CA PHE A 349 -3.69 -16.22 4.51
C PHE A 349 -3.54 -14.71 4.24
N HIS A 350 -2.42 -14.29 3.65
CA HIS A 350 -2.11 -12.87 3.41
C HIS A 350 -3.14 -12.18 2.52
N MET A 351 -3.56 -12.89 1.47
CA MET A 351 -4.57 -12.36 0.55
C MET A 351 -5.94 -12.25 1.21
N ALA A 352 -6.31 -13.22 2.06
CA ALA A 352 -7.56 -13.17 2.81
C ALA A 352 -7.58 -12.03 3.84
N GLN A 353 -6.48 -11.82 4.57
CA GLN A 353 -6.35 -10.70 5.51
C GLN A 353 -6.44 -9.36 4.80
N THR A 354 -5.80 -9.25 3.64
CA THR A 354 -5.89 -8.04 2.81
C THR A 354 -7.33 -7.72 2.39
N VAL A 355 -8.06 -8.72 1.91
CA VAL A 355 -9.47 -8.54 1.52
C VAL A 355 -10.35 -8.22 2.73
N ALA A 356 -10.12 -8.86 3.88
CA ALA A 356 -10.84 -8.54 5.11
C ALA A 356 -10.63 -7.08 5.55
N PHE A 357 -9.40 -6.57 5.49
CA PHE A 357 -9.09 -5.18 5.82
C PHE A 357 -9.71 -4.19 4.81
N THR A 358 -9.52 -4.44 3.52
CA THR A 358 -9.94 -3.52 2.45
C THR A 358 -11.45 -3.51 2.19
N SER A 359 -12.16 -4.56 2.59
CA SER A 359 -13.63 -4.62 2.49
C SER A 359 -14.37 -3.92 3.62
N LYS A 360 -13.71 -3.70 4.77
CA LYS A 360 -14.33 -3.10 5.96
C LYS A 360 -14.74 -1.64 5.76
N TYR A 361 -13.91 -0.85 5.08
CA TYR A 361 -14.20 0.53 4.70
C TYR A 361 -13.72 0.77 3.27
N GLN A 362 -14.49 1.53 2.48
CA GLN A 362 -14.17 1.75 1.06
C GLN A 362 -12.85 2.54 0.89
N GLU A 363 -12.48 3.34 1.86
CA GLU A 363 -11.23 4.12 1.87
C GLU A 363 -10.00 3.32 2.29
N ASN A 364 -10.15 2.08 2.76
CA ASN A 364 -9.04 1.29 3.28
C ASN A 364 -8.04 0.89 2.19
N LEU A 365 -6.76 1.09 2.48
CA LEU A 365 -5.65 0.76 1.60
C LEU A 365 -4.69 -0.22 2.24
N MET A 366 -3.99 -0.96 1.39
CA MET A 366 -3.03 -1.97 1.80
C MET A 366 -1.68 -1.71 1.13
N LEU A 367 -0.59 -1.90 1.86
CA LEU A 367 0.78 -1.89 1.36
C LEU A 367 1.44 -3.25 1.56
N PHE A 368 1.87 -3.89 0.48
CA PHE A 368 2.70 -5.08 0.54
C PHE A 368 4.16 -4.64 0.64
N LYS A 369 4.75 -4.83 1.82
CA LYS A 369 6.19 -4.71 2.06
C LYS A 369 6.86 -6.05 1.74
N PRO A 370 8.07 -6.05 1.16
CA PRO A 370 8.83 -7.27 0.97
C PRO A 370 9.38 -7.73 2.32
N SER A 371 9.32 -9.03 2.56
CA SER A 371 10.10 -9.75 3.56
C SER A 371 11.58 -9.78 3.19
N ASP A 372 12.42 -10.07 4.18
CA ASP A 372 13.84 -10.33 3.93
C ASP A 372 13.96 -11.58 3.05
N ILE A 373 14.70 -11.46 1.94
CA ILE A 373 14.90 -12.58 1.03
C ILE A 373 15.68 -13.70 1.72
N GLU A 374 16.54 -13.39 2.68
CA GLU A 374 17.26 -14.39 3.48
C GLU A 374 16.29 -15.22 4.32
N TYR A 375 15.24 -14.58 4.87
CA TYR A 375 14.18 -15.27 5.61
C TYR A 375 13.42 -16.22 4.69
N ILE A 376 12.99 -15.75 3.51
CA ILE A 376 12.29 -16.56 2.51
C ILE A 376 13.16 -17.74 2.04
N GLN A 377 14.47 -17.55 1.90
CA GLN A 377 15.41 -18.59 1.51
C GLN A 377 15.71 -19.60 2.62
N SER A 378 15.45 -19.23 3.88
CA SER A 378 15.57 -20.15 5.03
C SER A 378 14.32 -20.99 5.26
N ASP A 379 13.17 -20.60 4.69
CA ASP A 379 11.92 -21.34 4.82
C ASP A 379 11.91 -22.62 3.95
N ASN A 380 11.59 -23.76 4.56
CA ASN A 380 11.64 -25.07 3.90
C ASN A 380 10.75 -25.20 2.65
N TYR A 381 9.64 -24.46 2.58
CA TYR A 381 8.71 -24.48 1.45
C TYR A 381 9.05 -23.41 0.41
N LEU A 382 9.33 -22.18 0.84
CA LEU A 382 9.55 -21.04 -0.05
C LEU A 382 10.94 -21.03 -0.68
N ALA A 383 11.95 -21.58 0.01
CA ALA A 383 13.33 -21.61 -0.48
C ALA A 383 13.45 -22.25 -1.88
N ARG A 384 12.66 -23.28 -2.18
CA ARG A 384 12.70 -23.95 -3.49
C ARG A 384 12.20 -23.07 -4.65
N PHE A 385 11.45 -22.01 -4.35
CA PHE A 385 10.90 -21.10 -5.36
C PHE A 385 11.71 -19.83 -5.52
N PHE A 386 12.43 -19.42 -4.47
CA PHE A 386 13.15 -18.15 -4.38
C PHE A 386 14.62 -18.33 -4.00
N ALA A 387 15.25 -19.42 -4.47
CA ALA A 387 16.69 -19.63 -4.37
C ALA A 387 17.44 -19.18 -5.64
N GLY A 388 18.68 -18.71 -5.49
CA GLY A 388 19.58 -18.39 -6.60
C GLY A 388 19.52 -16.95 -7.10
N GLY A 389 20.27 -16.66 -8.17
CA GLY A 389 20.58 -15.29 -8.62
C GLY A 389 19.39 -14.45 -9.10
N THR A 390 18.27 -15.06 -9.49
CA THR A 390 17.04 -14.36 -9.95
C THR A 390 15.93 -14.33 -8.89
N ALA A 391 16.19 -14.85 -7.69
CA ALA A 391 15.22 -14.98 -6.60
C ALA A 391 14.52 -13.66 -6.27
N GLN A 392 15.29 -12.58 -6.13
CA GLN A 392 14.76 -11.26 -5.76
C GLN A 392 13.79 -10.73 -6.82
N ALA A 393 14.14 -10.82 -8.10
CA ALA A 393 13.30 -10.33 -9.19
C ALA A 393 11.98 -11.11 -9.24
N LYS A 394 12.07 -12.45 -9.15
CA LYS A 394 10.90 -13.33 -9.10
C LYS A 394 9.99 -13.03 -7.90
N TYR A 395 10.57 -12.89 -6.72
CA TYR A 395 9.82 -12.58 -5.51
C TYR A 395 9.15 -11.20 -5.58
N SER A 396 9.87 -10.17 -6.02
CA SER A 396 9.31 -8.84 -6.24
C SER A 396 8.14 -8.90 -7.24
N ARG A 397 8.28 -9.60 -8.38
CA ARG A 397 7.16 -9.80 -9.32
C ARG A 397 5.96 -10.47 -8.66
N PHE A 398 6.19 -11.55 -7.92
CA PHE A 398 5.13 -12.30 -7.26
C PHE A 398 4.36 -11.44 -6.24
N MET A 399 5.07 -10.63 -5.46
CA MET A 399 4.49 -9.67 -4.52
C MET A 399 3.74 -8.53 -5.24
N LEU A 400 4.33 -7.90 -6.27
CA LEU A 400 3.65 -6.87 -7.06
C LEU A 400 2.36 -7.41 -7.67
N GLY A 401 2.42 -8.60 -8.27
CA GLY A 401 1.25 -9.25 -8.85
C GLY A 401 0.18 -9.49 -7.79
N SER A 402 0.55 -10.04 -6.64
CA SER A 402 -0.37 -10.31 -5.54
C SER A 402 -1.05 -9.03 -5.03
N ALA A 403 -0.29 -7.96 -4.81
CA ALA A 403 -0.82 -6.67 -4.39
C ALA A 403 -1.83 -6.12 -5.42
N PHE A 404 -1.52 -6.21 -6.71
CA PHE A 404 -2.36 -5.65 -7.76
C PHE A 404 -3.61 -6.48 -8.07
N LEU A 405 -3.72 -7.72 -7.60
CA LEU A 405 -5.00 -8.46 -7.65
C LEU A 405 -6.08 -7.77 -6.80
N VAL A 406 -5.68 -7.09 -5.71
CA VAL A 406 -6.56 -6.53 -4.68
C VAL A 406 -6.44 -5.01 -4.51
N ASN A 407 -5.92 -4.31 -5.51
CA ASN A 407 -5.70 -2.85 -5.51
C ASN A 407 -4.75 -2.31 -4.42
N ALA A 408 -3.91 -3.16 -3.85
CA ALA A 408 -2.91 -2.75 -2.88
C ALA A 408 -1.74 -2.01 -3.54
N TYR A 409 -1.06 -1.19 -2.74
CA TYR A 409 0.28 -0.69 -3.04
C TYR A 409 1.30 -1.81 -2.83
N ALA A 410 2.37 -1.79 -3.62
CA ALA A 410 3.51 -2.68 -3.44
C ALA A 410 4.78 -1.85 -3.25
N GLN A 411 5.64 -2.31 -2.35
CA GLN A 411 6.99 -1.81 -2.20
C GLN A 411 7.97 -2.78 -2.87
N PRO A 412 8.56 -2.45 -4.03
CA PRO A 412 9.35 -3.41 -4.82
C PRO A 412 10.58 -3.99 -4.12
N ALA A 413 11.12 -3.31 -3.11
CA ALA A 413 12.27 -3.75 -2.34
C ALA A 413 12.31 -3.13 -0.92
N PRO A 414 12.98 -3.78 0.06
CA PRO A 414 13.09 -3.26 1.43
C PRO A 414 13.74 -1.87 1.45
N GLY A 415 13.21 -0.97 2.29
CA GLY A 415 13.52 0.47 2.30
C GLY A 415 14.09 0.97 3.62
N ASP A 416 14.58 0.08 4.47
CA ASP A 416 15.05 0.39 5.83
C ASP A 416 16.49 0.97 5.80
N GLY A 417 16.71 2.01 4.99
CA GLY A 417 18.02 2.62 4.72
C GLY A 417 18.70 2.16 3.43
N LEU A 418 17.96 1.50 2.52
CA LEU A 418 18.43 1.18 1.17
C LEU A 418 17.75 2.08 0.13
N PRO A 419 18.44 2.47 -0.97
CA PRO A 419 17.84 3.29 -2.01
C PRO A 419 16.62 2.58 -2.61
N ALA A 420 15.57 3.36 -2.92
CA ALA A 420 14.37 2.85 -3.55
C ALA A 420 14.73 2.07 -4.84
N LYS A 421 14.36 0.79 -4.92
CA LYS A 421 14.64 -0.02 -6.11
C LYS A 421 13.53 0.07 -7.13
N TRP A 422 13.92 0.13 -8.39
CA TRP A 422 13.03 0.11 -9.54
C TRP A 422 13.08 -1.24 -10.24
N CYS A 423 11.91 -1.80 -10.57
CA CYS A 423 11.74 -3.09 -11.23
C CYS A 423 11.23 -2.90 -12.66
N ASP A 424 11.31 -3.96 -13.49
CA ASP A 424 10.83 -3.88 -14.88
C ASP A 424 9.32 -3.57 -14.97
N GLU A 425 8.54 -4.07 -14.02
CA GLU A 425 7.09 -3.89 -13.91
C GLU A 425 6.72 -2.53 -13.29
N CYS A 426 7.67 -1.83 -12.68
CA CYS A 426 7.47 -0.59 -11.94
C CYS A 426 7.25 0.61 -12.87
N GLY A 427 7.83 0.58 -14.07
CA GLY A 427 7.67 1.62 -15.08
C GLY A 427 7.98 1.10 -16.47
N VAL A 428 7.04 1.31 -17.39
CA VAL A 428 7.13 0.81 -18.76
C VAL A 428 6.77 1.95 -19.71
N ASP A 429 7.62 2.16 -20.71
CA ASP A 429 7.39 3.19 -21.72
C ASP A 429 6.23 2.80 -22.67
N PRO A 430 5.73 3.74 -23.49
CA PRO A 430 4.66 3.44 -24.45
C PRO A 430 4.99 2.35 -25.49
N ASN A 431 6.26 1.98 -25.67
CA ASN A 431 6.69 0.91 -26.57
C ASN A 431 6.69 -0.46 -25.88
N GLY A 432 6.45 -0.51 -24.58
CA GLY A 432 6.48 -1.70 -23.76
C GLY A 432 7.88 -2.08 -23.27
N VAL A 433 8.78 -1.10 -23.17
CA VAL A 433 10.15 -1.28 -22.64
C VAL A 433 10.20 -0.80 -21.21
N ALA A 434 10.72 -1.64 -20.31
CA ALA A 434 10.96 -1.29 -18.92
C ALA A 434 11.94 -0.11 -18.83
N THR A 435 11.66 0.85 -17.93
CA THR A 435 12.60 1.93 -17.65
C THR A 435 13.65 1.50 -16.64
N GLN A 436 14.91 1.87 -16.88
CA GLN A 436 16.01 1.57 -15.95
C GLN A 436 16.02 2.46 -14.71
N GLN A 437 15.22 3.53 -14.71
CA GLN A 437 15.15 4.50 -13.64
C GLN A 437 13.69 4.83 -13.32
N PRO A 438 13.42 5.29 -12.10
CA PRO A 438 12.11 5.81 -11.70
C PRO A 438 11.72 7.01 -12.56
N VAL A 439 10.70 6.86 -13.41
CA VAL A 439 10.22 7.93 -14.31
C VAL A 439 8.72 8.10 -14.11
N VAL A 440 8.33 9.22 -13.50
CA VAL A 440 6.91 9.56 -13.19
C VAL A 440 6.01 9.43 -14.43
N ALA A 441 6.49 9.85 -15.61
CA ALA A 441 5.71 9.81 -16.84
C ALA A 441 5.43 8.40 -17.40
N ASN A 442 6.22 7.41 -17.01
CA ASN A 442 6.09 6.01 -17.45
C ASN A 442 5.49 5.11 -16.35
N LYS A 443 5.12 5.72 -15.23
CA LYS A 443 4.15 5.16 -14.28
C LYS A 443 2.78 5.12 -14.97
N SER A 444 1.82 4.38 -14.43
CA SER A 444 0.45 4.31 -14.97
C SER A 444 0.31 3.50 -16.27
N TRP A 445 1.36 2.81 -16.72
CA TRP A 445 1.39 2.10 -18.00
C TRP A 445 0.31 1.02 -18.13
N MET A 446 -0.12 0.40 -17.02
CA MET A 446 -1.18 -0.61 -17.03
C MET A 446 -2.56 0.02 -17.25
N GLY A 447 -2.73 1.29 -16.88
CA GLY A 447 -4.01 1.98 -16.86
C GLY A 447 -4.94 1.52 -15.72
N CYS A 448 -6.24 1.70 -15.93
CA CYS A 448 -7.27 1.36 -14.95
C CYS A 448 -7.60 -0.13 -14.95
N PRO A 449 -7.88 -0.75 -13.79
CA PRO A 449 -8.40 -2.11 -13.77
C PRO A 449 -9.80 -2.14 -14.41
N LEU A 450 -10.07 -3.14 -15.25
CA LEU A 450 -11.38 -3.34 -15.88
C LEU A 450 -12.34 -4.16 -15.01
N GLY A 451 -11.86 -4.68 -13.88
CA GLY A 451 -12.66 -5.43 -12.91
C GLY A 451 -11.83 -5.99 -11.75
N GLU A 452 -12.50 -6.75 -10.89
CA GLU A 452 -11.84 -7.57 -9.87
C GLU A 452 -11.09 -8.75 -10.51
N ALA A 453 -10.04 -9.22 -9.82
CA ALA A 453 -9.35 -10.45 -10.20
C ALA A 453 -10.29 -11.67 -10.15
N LYS A 454 -10.06 -12.63 -11.04
CA LYS A 454 -10.80 -13.90 -11.15
C LYS A 454 -9.83 -15.06 -11.43
N PRO A 455 -10.17 -16.31 -11.08
CA PRO A 455 -9.43 -17.46 -11.58
C PRO A 455 -9.44 -17.50 -13.10
N VAL A 456 -8.37 -17.93 -13.75
CA VAL A 456 -8.37 -18.13 -15.21
C VAL A 456 -9.41 -19.20 -15.56
N GLY A 457 -10.34 -18.85 -16.45
CA GLY A 457 -11.48 -19.71 -16.82
C GLY A 457 -12.61 -19.77 -15.79
N GLY A 458 -12.50 -19.05 -14.66
CA GLY A 458 -13.53 -18.95 -13.63
C GLY A 458 -14.33 -17.66 -13.69
N THR A 459 -15.52 -17.66 -13.06
CA THR A 459 -16.41 -16.50 -12.99
C THR A 459 -16.38 -15.78 -11.63
N ASN A 460 -16.06 -16.51 -10.55
CA ASN A 460 -16.02 -15.95 -9.21
C ASN A 460 -14.90 -14.92 -9.09
N THR A 461 -15.21 -13.79 -8.47
CA THR A 461 -14.19 -12.78 -8.17
C THR A 461 -13.34 -13.19 -6.97
N PHE A 462 -12.19 -12.54 -6.81
CA PHE A 462 -11.29 -12.76 -5.69
C PHE A 462 -12.00 -12.58 -4.34
N SER A 463 -12.75 -11.49 -4.18
CA SER A 463 -13.53 -11.19 -2.97
C SER A 463 -14.58 -12.27 -2.67
N GLN A 464 -15.25 -12.78 -3.70
CA GLN A 464 -16.21 -13.88 -3.57
C GLN A 464 -15.53 -15.17 -3.10
N MET A 465 -14.35 -15.49 -3.66
CA MET A 465 -13.59 -16.69 -3.28
C MET A 465 -13.03 -16.61 -1.85
N VAL A 466 -12.60 -15.44 -1.39
CA VAL A 466 -12.21 -15.24 0.02
C VAL A 466 -13.38 -15.54 0.95
N THR A 467 -14.57 -15.06 0.63
CA THR A 467 -15.79 -15.29 1.44
C THR A 467 -16.22 -16.76 1.44
N GLN A 468 -16.11 -17.44 0.30
CA GLN A 468 -16.57 -18.82 0.14
C GLN A 468 -15.57 -19.85 0.70
N ASN A 469 -14.28 -19.68 0.39
CA ASN A 469 -13.23 -20.61 0.78
C ASN A 469 -11.83 -19.98 0.66
N ARG A 470 -11.48 -19.10 1.61
CA ARG A 470 -10.18 -18.40 1.63
C ARG A 470 -8.95 -19.31 1.62
N TRP A 471 -9.06 -20.59 1.97
CA TRP A 471 -7.93 -21.54 2.03
C TRP A 471 -7.69 -22.32 0.73
N LYS A 472 -8.33 -21.88 -0.36
CA LYS A 472 -8.16 -22.45 -1.70
C LYS A 472 -7.69 -21.42 -2.71
N LEU A 473 -7.26 -20.24 -2.27
CA LEU A 473 -6.89 -19.19 -3.22
C LEU A 473 -5.68 -19.65 -4.05
N SER A 474 -4.72 -20.34 -3.45
CA SER A 474 -3.51 -20.85 -4.10
C SER A 474 -3.73 -22.11 -4.94
N ASP A 475 -4.97 -22.59 -5.06
CA ASP A 475 -5.32 -23.69 -5.98
C ASP A 475 -5.49 -23.19 -7.43
N PHE A 476 -5.60 -21.87 -7.63
CA PHE A 476 -5.93 -21.25 -8.90
C PHE A 476 -4.81 -20.36 -9.43
N VAL A 477 -4.72 -20.25 -10.75
CA VAL A 477 -4.04 -19.11 -11.39
C VAL A 477 -5.04 -17.97 -11.48
N TRP A 478 -4.63 -16.79 -11.04
CA TRP A 478 -5.47 -15.60 -11.03
C TRP A 478 -5.14 -14.72 -12.22
N GLN A 479 -6.17 -14.07 -12.76
CA GLN A 479 -6.03 -13.05 -13.78
C GLN A 479 -6.71 -11.76 -13.35
N ARG A 480 -6.14 -10.63 -13.78
CA ARG A 480 -6.78 -9.33 -13.68
C ARG A 480 -6.44 -8.49 -14.90
N GLU A 481 -7.47 -7.98 -15.57
CA GLU A 481 -7.32 -7.14 -16.74
C GLU A 481 -7.35 -5.66 -16.37
N PHE A 482 -6.49 -4.91 -17.03
CA PHE A 482 -6.39 -3.47 -16.98
C PHE A 482 -6.54 -2.92 -18.41
N ALA A 483 -6.75 -1.61 -18.54
CA ALA A 483 -6.94 -0.96 -19.84
C ALA A 483 -5.84 -1.36 -20.86
N ASN A 484 -4.58 -1.37 -20.41
CA ASN A 484 -3.42 -1.62 -21.27
C ASN A 484 -2.63 -2.89 -20.91
N ALA A 485 -3.05 -3.62 -19.86
CA ALA A 485 -2.28 -4.73 -19.33
C ALA A 485 -3.14 -5.91 -18.90
N LEU A 486 -2.53 -7.10 -18.88
CA LEU A 486 -3.08 -8.30 -18.27
C LEU A 486 -2.08 -8.80 -17.22
N LEU A 487 -2.57 -8.94 -15.99
CA LEU A 487 -1.83 -9.53 -14.89
C LEU A 487 -2.25 -10.98 -14.72
N LEU A 488 -1.28 -11.88 -14.61
CA LEU A 488 -1.48 -13.28 -14.25
C LEU A 488 -0.63 -13.61 -13.02
N VAL A 489 -1.19 -14.29 -12.03
CA VAL A 489 -0.47 -14.69 -10.82
C VAL A 489 -0.65 -16.18 -10.60
N ASN A 490 0.46 -16.91 -10.50
CA ASN A 490 0.48 -18.34 -10.18
C ASN A 490 0.99 -18.54 -8.75
N PRO A 491 0.10 -18.55 -7.74
CA PRO A 491 0.45 -18.86 -6.36
C PRO A 491 0.65 -20.36 -6.09
N THR A 492 0.55 -21.22 -7.11
CA THR A 492 0.67 -22.67 -6.91
C THR A 492 2.13 -23.10 -6.80
N ALA A 493 2.35 -24.28 -6.19
CA ALA A 493 3.66 -24.92 -6.08
C ALA A 493 4.24 -25.46 -7.41
N THR A 494 3.51 -25.32 -8.52
CA THR A 494 3.85 -25.93 -9.81
C THR A 494 3.70 -24.92 -10.93
N ASN A 495 4.45 -25.09 -12.02
CA ASN A 495 4.22 -24.30 -13.22
C ASN A 495 2.80 -24.57 -13.75
N LYS A 496 2.10 -23.52 -14.17
CA LYS A 496 0.75 -23.64 -14.73
C LYS A 496 0.72 -23.08 -16.12
N THR A 497 0.17 -23.86 -17.04
CA THR A 497 -0.16 -23.40 -18.39
C THR A 497 -1.63 -23.00 -18.42
N VAL A 498 -1.91 -21.78 -18.85
CA VAL A 498 -3.26 -21.23 -18.93
C VAL A 498 -3.58 -20.75 -20.33
N GLN A 499 -4.88 -20.73 -20.65
CA GLN A 499 -5.38 -20.13 -21.89
C GLN A 499 -5.75 -18.67 -21.63
N LEU A 500 -5.23 -17.77 -22.45
CA LEU A 500 -5.56 -16.35 -22.41
C LEU A 500 -6.95 -16.12 -23.00
N PRO A 501 -7.71 -15.13 -22.49
CA PRO A 501 -9.05 -14.82 -23.00
C PRO A 501 -9.05 -14.36 -24.46
N SER A 502 -7.95 -13.77 -24.94
CA SER A 502 -7.77 -13.34 -26.32
C SER A 502 -6.30 -13.35 -26.72
N ALA A 503 -6.04 -13.32 -28.02
CA ALA A 503 -4.73 -12.92 -28.54
C ALA A 503 -4.49 -11.41 -28.32
N GLY A 504 -3.28 -10.94 -28.62
CA GLY A 504 -2.94 -9.52 -28.60
C GLY A 504 -2.17 -9.06 -27.36
N TRP A 505 -1.36 -9.97 -26.79
CA TRP A 505 -0.54 -9.70 -25.62
C TRP A 505 0.94 -9.90 -25.96
N LYS A 506 1.81 -9.12 -25.33
CA LYS A 506 3.25 -9.32 -25.35
C LYS A 506 3.83 -9.16 -23.95
N ARG A 507 5.00 -9.75 -23.71
CA ARG A 507 5.76 -9.51 -22.48
C ARG A 507 6.30 -8.08 -22.45
N ILE A 508 6.59 -7.57 -21.26
CA ILE A 508 7.43 -6.38 -21.10
C ILE A 508 8.80 -6.70 -21.71
N ARG A 509 9.46 -5.72 -22.32
CA ARG A 509 10.89 -5.82 -22.64
C ARG A 509 11.68 -5.26 -21.45
N GLY A 510 12.12 -6.17 -20.59
CA GLY A 510 12.83 -5.90 -19.36
C GLY A 510 14.29 -5.51 -19.56
N VAL A 511 14.84 -4.86 -18.54
CA VAL A 511 16.27 -4.61 -18.40
C VAL A 511 16.82 -5.39 -17.22
N ALA A 512 16.08 -5.45 -16.12
CA ALA A 512 16.50 -6.13 -14.90
C ALA A 512 16.37 -7.66 -15.01
N ASP A 513 15.32 -8.15 -15.68
CA ASP A 513 15.10 -9.57 -15.96
C ASP A 513 14.70 -9.80 -17.43
N PRO A 514 15.64 -9.63 -18.38
CA PRO A 514 15.34 -9.70 -19.81
C PRO A 514 15.01 -11.13 -20.31
N GLU A 515 15.35 -12.17 -19.54
CA GLU A 515 14.96 -13.55 -19.86
C GLU A 515 13.47 -13.77 -19.58
N TYR A 516 12.98 -13.24 -18.45
CA TYR A 516 11.55 -13.30 -18.13
C TYR A 516 10.74 -12.29 -18.93
N ASN A 517 11.26 -11.06 -19.04
CA ASN A 517 10.66 -9.94 -19.76
C ASN A 517 11.39 -9.75 -21.11
N ASP A 518 11.16 -10.66 -22.06
CA ASP A 518 11.87 -10.68 -23.36
C ASP A 518 11.22 -9.79 -24.45
N GLY A 519 10.06 -9.19 -24.16
CA GLY A 519 9.29 -8.41 -25.14
C GLY A 519 8.58 -9.23 -26.22
N SER A 520 8.58 -10.56 -26.14
CA SER A 520 7.97 -11.44 -27.14
C SER A 520 6.45 -11.36 -27.15
N VAL A 521 5.86 -11.59 -28.32
CA VAL A 521 4.40 -11.74 -28.47
C VAL A 521 3.98 -13.08 -27.87
N VAL A 522 2.93 -13.05 -27.08
CA VAL A 522 2.40 -14.20 -26.37
C VAL A 522 1.25 -14.82 -27.17
N GLY A 523 1.32 -16.14 -27.37
CA GLY A 523 0.23 -16.92 -27.97
C GLY A 523 -0.97 -17.08 -27.02
N GLN A 524 -2.00 -17.82 -27.44
CA GLN A 524 -3.17 -18.05 -26.59
C GLN A 524 -2.87 -18.94 -25.36
N SER A 525 -1.77 -19.69 -25.38
CA SER A 525 -1.34 -20.54 -24.28
C SER A 525 -0.03 -20.02 -23.70
N ILE A 526 0.02 -19.82 -22.37
CA ILE A 526 1.23 -19.37 -21.70
C ILE A 526 1.48 -20.13 -20.39
N THR A 527 2.74 -20.44 -20.13
CA THR A 527 3.19 -21.06 -18.88
C THR A 527 3.71 -19.99 -17.93
N ILE A 528 3.17 -19.98 -16.70
CA ILE A 528 3.60 -19.14 -15.61
C ILE A 528 4.32 -20.03 -14.59
N PRO A 529 5.56 -19.71 -14.19
CA PRO A 529 6.28 -20.49 -13.18
C PRO A 529 5.54 -20.55 -11.84
N ALA A 530 5.87 -21.56 -11.02
CA ALA A 530 5.39 -21.66 -9.65
C ALA A 530 5.79 -20.44 -8.82
N MET A 531 4.86 -19.91 -8.01
CA MET A 531 5.08 -18.73 -7.16
C MET A 531 5.66 -17.52 -7.92
N ASP A 532 5.07 -17.20 -9.07
CA ASP A 532 5.50 -16.09 -9.94
C ASP A 532 4.27 -15.32 -10.47
N ALA A 533 4.52 -14.13 -11.00
CA ALA A 533 3.52 -13.30 -11.67
C ALA A 533 4.02 -12.88 -13.05
N LEU A 534 3.10 -12.73 -13.99
CA LEU A 534 3.38 -12.30 -15.35
C LEU A 534 2.56 -11.07 -15.70
N PHE A 535 3.26 -10.06 -16.20
CA PHE A 535 2.69 -8.78 -16.61
C PHE A 535 2.79 -8.69 -18.13
N LEU A 536 1.63 -8.60 -18.77
CA LEU A 536 1.52 -8.53 -20.22
C LEU A 536 1.01 -7.16 -20.65
N ILE A 537 1.51 -6.70 -21.77
CA ILE A 537 1.13 -5.43 -22.42
C ILE A 537 0.27 -5.76 -23.63
N ARG A 538 -0.78 -4.99 -23.84
CA ARG A 538 -1.62 -5.12 -25.03
C ARG A 538 -0.83 -4.71 -26.29
N THR A 539 -0.86 -5.52 -27.34
CA THR A 539 -0.15 -5.26 -28.61
C THR A 539 -0.96 -4.41 -29.60
N THR A 540 -2.27 -4.31 -29.39
CA THR A 540 -3.22 -3.55 -30.21
C THR A 540 -4.05 -2.65 -29.32
N ALA A 541 -4.64 -1.58 -29.86
CA ALA A 541 -5.61 -0.77 -29.11
C ALA A 541 -6.71 -1.69 -28.52
N PRO A 542 -7.32 -1.35 -27.35
CA PRO A 542 -8.38 -2.17 -26.77
C PRO A 542 -9.43 -2.47 -27.83
N THR A 543 -9.53 -3.74 -28.23
CA THR A 543 -10.76 -4.21 -28.84
C THR A 543 -11.74 -4.18 -27.70
N GLY A 544 -12.57 -3.12 -27.63
CA GLY A 544 -13.67 -3.07 -26.67
C GLY A 544 -14.32 -4.43 -26.66
N ILE A 545 -14.43 -5.05 -25.47
CA ILE A 545 -15.25 -6.24 -25.33
C ILE A 545 -16.60 -5.83 -25.93
N PRO A 546 -17.10 -6.49 -26.99
CA PRO A 546 -18.43 -6.19 -27.49
C PRO A 546 -19.36 -6.48 -26.33
N ASP A 547 -19.83 -5.42 -25.69
CA ASP A 547 -20.88 -5.53 -24.71
C ASP A 547 -22.14 -5.89 -25.50
N PRO A 548 -22.74 -7.07 -25.27
CA PRO A 548 -23.98 -7.45 -25.96
C PRO A 548 -25.16 -6.53 -25.63
N SER A 549 -25.01 -5.61 -24.67
CA SER A 549 -25.95 -4.53 -24.37
C SER A 549 -25.54 -3.15 -24.93
N CYS A 550 -24.34 -3.02 -25.52
CA CYS A 550 -23.94 -1.77 -26.16
C CYS A 550 -24.57 -1.67 -27.55
N SER A 551 -25.49 -0.73 -27.69
CA SER A 551 -25.97 -0.30 -29.00
C SER A 551 -25.04 0.79 -29.52
N ALA A 552 -24.33 0.51 -30.61
CA ALA A 552 -23.55 1.52 -31.31
C ALA A 552 -24.42 2.54 -32.07
N ASP A 553 -25.74 2.52 -31.85
CA ASP A 553 -26.75 3.37 -32.47
C ASP A 553 -26.71 4.78 -31.85
N PRO A 554 -26.45 5.84 -32.66
CA PRO A 554 -26.48 7.21 -32.19
C PRO A 554 -27.90 7.70 -31.81
N ASP A 555 -28.97 7.00 -32.19
CA ASP A 555 -30.35 7.28 -31.76
C ASP A 555 -30.65 6.54 -30.44
N ILE A 556 -30.14 7.11 -29.35
CA ILE A 556 -30.15 6.45 -28.03
C ILE A 556 -31.49 6.57 -27.31
N ASN A 557 -32.35 7.51 -27.72
CA ASN A 557 -33.73 7.57 -27.22
C ASN A 557 -34.71 6.76 -28.09
N ASN A 558 -34.23 6.18 -29.20
CA ASN A 558 -34.96 5.34 -30.15
C ASN A 558 -36.21 6.05 -30.71
N ASP A 559 -36.08 7.35 -31.00
CA ASP A 559 -37.14 8.17 -31.59
C ASP A 559 -37.10 8.25 -33.12
N GLN A 560 -36.15 7.51 -33.74
CA GLN A 560 -35.83 7.44 -35.17
C GLN A 560 -35.12 8.69 -35.71
N SER A 561 -34.63 9.57 -34.84
CA SER A 561 -33.96 10.81 -35.24
C SER A 561 -32.84 11.19 -34.29
N VAL A 562 -31.59 11.13 -34.76
CA VAL A 562 -30.43 11.62 -34.00
C VAL A 562 -30.47 13.15 -33.90
N ASN A 563 -30.79 13.67 -32.71
CA ASN A 563 -31.04 15.08 -32.49
C ASN A 563 -30.50 15.57 -31.13
N ILE A 564 -30.87 16.79 -30.73
CA ILE A 564 -30.38 17.40 -29.47
C ILE A 564 -30.76 16.60 -28.22
N LEU A 565 -31.81 15.79 -28.27
CA LEU A 565 -32.23 14.93 -27.18
C LEU A 565 -31.20 13.81 -26.95
N ASP A 566 -30.72 13.13 -27.99
CA ASP A 566 -29.64 12.14 -27.90
C ASP A 566 -28.37 12.75 -27.32
N LEU A 567 -28.03 13.96 -27.78
CA LEU A 567 -26.87 14.67 -27.23
C LEU A 567 -27.02 14.94 -25.73
N THR A 568 -28.23 15.34 -25.30
CA THR A 568 -28.53 15.63 -23.90
C THR A 568 -28.44 14.36 -23.05
N PHE A 569 -28.87 13.22 -23.59
CA PHE A 569 -28.74 11.93 -22.90
C PHE A 569 -27.28 11.50 -22.74
N VAL A 570 -26.43 11.62 -23.77
CA VAL A 570 -24.98 11.33 -23.62
C VAL A 570 -24.32 12.28 -22.62
N VAL A 571 -24.59 13.59 -22.72
CA VAL A 571 -24.01 14.60 -21.80
C VAL A 571 -24.45 14.39 -20.35
N SER A 572 -25.71 14.01 -20.12
CA SER A 572 -26.21 13.76 -18.76
C SER A 572 -25.60 12.51 -18.10
N HIS A 573 -24.94 11.65 -18.89
CA HIS A 573 -24.28 10.43 -18.41
C HIS A 573 -22.76 10.47 -18.56
N PHE A 574 -22.16 11.63 -18.88
CA PHE A 574 -20.71 11.78 -19.00
C PHE A 574 -19.97 11.30 -17.75
N GLY A 575 -18.95 10.46 -17.94
CA GLY A 575 -18.19 9.83 -16.87
C GLY A 575 -18.83 8.57 -16.28
N THR A 576 -19.99 8.14 -16.78
CA THR A 576 -20.56 6.82 -16.45
C THR A 576 -19.64 5.73 -17.01
N THR A 577 -19.36 4.71 -16.21
CA THR A 577 -18.50 3.58 -16.59
C THR A 577 -19.28 2.26 -16.55
N GLY A 578 -18.82 1.28 -17.34
CA GLY A 578 -19.48 -0.02 -17.51
C GLY A 578 -20.56 0.00 -18.59
N SER A 579 -21.36 -1.07 -18.64
CA SER A 579 -22.45 -1.23 -19.61
C SER A 579 -23.48 -0.12 -19.50
N SER A 580 -23.56 0.71 -20.53
CA SER A 580 -24.44 1.87 -20.58
C SER A 580 -25.01 2.03 -21.99
N PRO A 581 -26.32 2.25 -22.16
CA PRO A 581 -26.89 2.58 -23.47
C PRO A 581 -26.40 3.94 -23.99
N TYR A 582 -25.74 4.73 -23.14
CA TYR A 582 -25.20 6.05 -23.46
C TYR A 582 -23.72 6.01 -23.88
N ASP A 583 -23.05 4.86 -23.72
CA ASP A 583 -21.71 4.60 -24.25
C ASP A 583 -21.86 4.03 -25.66
N ILE A 584 -22.02 4.92 -26.63
CA ILE A 584 -22.25 4.54 -28.03
C ILE A 584 -20.95 4.18 -28.75
N THR A 585 -19.79 4.44 -28.15
CA THR A 585 -18.48 3.99 -28.65
C THR A 585 -18.11 2.60 -28.16
N CYS A 586 -18.89 2.04 -27.24
CA CYS A 586 -18.72 0.70 -26.66
C CYS A 586 -17.35 0.49 -26.02
N ASP A 587 -16.82 1.53 -25.38
CA ASP A 587 -15.52 1.46 -24.72
C ASP A 587 -15.62 1.47 -23.18
N GLN A 588 -16.85 1.30 -22.69
CA GLN A 588 -17.28 1.24 -21.30
C GLN A 588 -17.14 2.56 -20.55
N ILE A 589 -17.01 3.70 -21.27
CA ILE A 589 -16.93 5.02 -20.67
C ILE A 589 -17.71 6.01 -21.52
N VAL A 590 -18.75 6.63 -20.95
CA VAL A 590 -19.44 7.73 -21.62
C VAL A 590 -18.56 8.98 -21.58
N ASP A 591 -17.95 9.36 -22.70
CA ASP A 591 -17.05 10.51 -22.79
C ASP A 591 -17.21 11.35 -24.08
N ILE A 592 -16.19 12.16 -24.39
CA ILE A 592 -16.22 13.08 -25.52
C ILE A 592 -16.32 12.36 -26.86
N ARG A 593 -15.92 11.09 -26.93
CA ARG A 593 -15.98 10.26 -28.13
C ARG A 593 -17.42 9.87 -28.42
N ASP A 594 -18.22 9.54 -27.41
CA ASP A 594 -19.66 9.34 -27.53
C ASP A 594 -20.36 10.62 -27.99
N PHE A 595 -20.04 11.73 -27.33
CA PHE A 595 -20.59 13.04 -27.72
C PHE A 595 -20.27 13.41 -29.17
N THR A 596 -19.02 13.18 -29.59
CA THR A 596 -18.59 13.44 -30.97
C THR A 596 -19.33 12.56 -31.97
N LYS A 597 -19.59 11.30 -31.60
CA LYS A 597 -20.30 10.35 -32.44
C LYS A 597 -21.77 10.77 -32.64
N ILE A 598 -22.49 11.20 -31.59
CA ILE A 598 -23.84 11.79 -31.74
C ILE A 598 -23.83 12.98 -32.68
N ILE A 599 -22.92 13.95 -32.47
CA ILE A 599 -22.85 15.16 -33.30
C ILE A 599 -22.60 14.82 -34.76
N SER A 600 -21.73 13.84 -35.02
CA SER A 600 -21.41 13.42 -36.39
C SER A 600 -22.58 12.74 -37.11
N SER A 601 -23.58 12.26 -36.36
CA SER A 601 -24.75 11.56 -36.85
C SER A 601 -26.02 12.43 -36.90
N MET A 602 -25.97 13.66 -36.39
CA MET A 602 -27.10 14.60 -36.52
C MET A 602 -27.29 15.04 -37.96
N SER A 603 -28.49 14.84 -38.50
CA SER A 603 -28.94 15.47 -39.73
C SER A 603 -29.51 16.87 -39.41
N PHE A 604 -28.87 17.92 -39.92
CA PHE A 604 -29.29 19.31 -39.78
C PHE A 604 -30.33 19.76 -40.81
#